data_AF-A0A8X7PPN5-F1
#
_entry.id   AF-A0A8X7PPN5-F1
#
_cell.length_a   1.000
_cell.length_b   1.000
_cell.length_c   1.000
_cell.angle_alpha   90.00
_cell.angle_beta   90.00
_cell.angle_gamma   90.00
#
_symmetry.space_group_name_H-M   'P 1'
#
loop_
_entity.id
_entity.type
_entity.pdbx_description
1 polymer ?
#
loop_
_entity_poly.entity_id
_entity_poly.type
_entity_poly.pdbx_seq_one_letter_code
_entity_poly.pdbx_strand_id
1 'polypeptide(L)'
;MSSPASVTVIWDFQYAWIPQGYDLRSLKTSIESALKRCNPDFFIEGKLIALGHATGDRHQAITMLPDDFELSPVQRDNVPTPDPEDQTALELVLKLSMKVLDNKANVLVISGNHDVMRPINRWKQRGIFMMLALPESSDPSFYHCANVTWLLSSEDPERAAATMVNGGGPIPPVPRIRG
;
A
#
# COMPACT_ATOMS: atom_id res chain seq x y z
N MET A 1 -24.65 11.31 -8.64
CA MET A 1 -23.82 10.13 -8.96
C MET A 1 -22.58 10.22 -8.09
N SER A 2 -22.26 9.18 -7.32
CA SER A 2 -20.99 9.07 -6.57
C SER A 2 -19.86 9.10 -7.61
N SER A 3 -18.88 9.99 -7.47
CA SER A 3 -17.69 9.92 -8.32
C SER A 3 -16.99 8.59 -8.03
N PRO A 4 -16.49 7.87 -9.05
CA PRO A 4 -15.64 6.71 -8.78
C PRO A 4 -14.47 7.19 -7.90
N ALA A 5 -14.19 6.42 -6.86
CA ALA A 5 -13.32 6.85 -5.77
C ALA A 5 -11.92 6.27 -6.02
N SER A 6 -11.05 7.08 -6.64
CA SER A 6 -9.69 6.65 -6.98
C SER A 6 -8.91 6.18 -5.76
N VAL A 7 -8.02 5.22 -5.99
CA VAL A 7 -7.12 4.66 -4.99
C VAL A 7 -5.68 4.74 -5.49
N THR A 8 -4.82 5.43 -4.75
CA THR A 8 -3.37 5.34 -4.95
C THR A 8 -2.84 4.13 -4.20
N VAL A 9 -2.03 3.31 -4.86
CA VAL A 9 -1.42 2.12 -4.24
C VAL A 9 0.10 2.30 -4.17
N ILE A 10 0.63 2.20 -2.95
CA ILE A 10 2.06 2.28 -2.67
C ILE A 10 2.49 0.95 -2.05
N TRP A 11 3.39 0.25 -2.72
CA TRP A 11 3.92 -1.04 -2.31
C TRP A 11 5.36 -0.93 -1.84
N ASP A 12 5.57 -1.13 -0.54
CA ASP A 12 6.88 -1.30 0.09
C ASP A 12 7.32 -2.76 -0.07
N PHE A 13 8.05 -3.03 -1.14
CA PHE A 13 8.54 -4.38 -1.41
C PHE A 13 9.75 -4.76 -0.53
N GLN A 14 10.32 -3.81 0.23
CA GLN A 14 11.38 -4.09 1.19
C GLN A 14 10.84 -4.87 2.39
N TYR A 15 9.69 -4.46 2.92
CA TYR A 15 9.05 -5.06 4.11
C TYR A 15 7.83 -5.92 3.83
N ALA A 16 7.21 -5.80 2.65
CA ALA A 16 6.06 -6.59 2.25
C ALA A 16 6.29 -7.24 0.88
N TRP A 17 7.35 -8.05 0.78
CA TRP A 17 7.60 -8.82 -0.44
C TRP A 17 6.47 -9.81 -0.69
N ILE A 18 6.00 -9.89 -1.92
CA ILE A 18 4.94 -10.83 -2.27
C ILE A 18 5.56 -12.22 -2.45
N PRO A 19 5.00 -13.27 -1.81
CA PRO A 19 5.64 -14.58 -1.72
C PRO A 19 5.99 -15.23 -3.07
N GLN A 20 6.97 -16.14 -3.01
CA GLN A 20 7.47 -16.90 -4.15
C GLN A 20 6.36 -17.80 -4.72
N GLY A 21 6.22 -17.81 -6.05
CA GLY A 21 5.15 -18.53 -6.76
C GLY A 21 3.98 -17.65 -7.19
N TYR A 22 3.93 -16.41 -6.72
CA TYR A 22 2.94 -15.45 -7.20
C TYR A 22 3.33 -14.82 -8.53
N ASP A 23 2.37 -14.74 -9.46
CA ASP A 23 2.54 -13.96 -10.68
C ASP A 23 2.35 -12.48 -10.38
N LEU A 24 3.46 -11.76 -10.19
CA LEU A 24 3.47 -10.32 -9.97
C LEU A 24 2.77 -9.53 -11.09
N ARG A 25 2.61 -10.10 -12.30
CA ARG A 25 1.86 -9.47 -13.40
C ARG A 25 0.36 -9.37 -13.09
N SER A 26 -0.16 -10.22 -12.21
CA SER A 26 -1.57 -10.22 -11.79
C SER A 26 -1.87 -9.33 -10.58
N LEU A 27 -0.83 -8.77 -9.93
CA LEU A 27 -0.96 -8.01 -8.67
C LEU A 27 -1.96 -6.87 -8.72
N LYS A 28 -1.86 -6.01 -9.75
CA LYS A 28 -2.78 -4.89 -9.92
C LYS A 28 -4.22 -5.36 -9.97
N THR A 29 -4.50 -6.40 -10.78
CA THR A 29 -5.84 -6.99 -10.93
C THR A 29 -6.35 -7.61 -9.62
N SER A 30 -5.49 -8.30 -8.87
CA SER A 30 -5.83 -8.85 -7.56
C SER A 30 -6.18 -7.76 -6.55
N ILE A 31 -5.38 -6.69 -6.48
CA ILE A 31 -5.64 -5.54 -5.59
C ILE A 31 -6.92 -4.81 -6.00
N GLU A 32 -7.15 -4.57 -7.29
CA GLU A 32 -8.39 -3.96 -7.78
C GLU A 32 -9.63 -4.78 -7.39
N SER A 33 -9.53 -6.10 -7.50
CA SER A 33 -10.60 -7.02 -7.11
C SER A 33 -10.86 -6.95 -5.60
N ALA A 34 -9.81 -6.84 -4.78
CA ALA A 34 -9.90 -6.64 -3.33
C ALA A 34 -10.58 -5.30 -2.97
N LEU A 35 -10.15 -4.23 -3.64
CA LEU A 35 -10.71 -2.89 -3.46
C LEU A 35 -12.20 -2.86 -3.77
N LYS A 36 -12.62 -3.50 -4.87
CA LYS A 36 -14.04 -3.59 -5.26
C LYS A 36 -14.90 -4.35 -4.26
N ARG A 37 -14.34 -5.30 -3.51
CA ARG A 37 -15.03 -5.96 -2.38
C ARG A 37 -15.22 -5.02 -1.19
N CYS A 38 -14.30 -4.07 -0.97
CA CYS A 38 -14.44 -3.02 0.06
C CYS A 38 -15.47 -1.96 -0.37
N ASN A 39 -15.36 -1.49 -1.61
CA ASN A 39 -16.27 -0.53 -2.23
C ASN A 39 -16.28 -0.74 -3.75
N PRO A 40 -17.43 -1.07 -4.37
CA PRO A 40 -17.53 -1.27 -5.82
C PRO A 40 -17.08 -0.08 -6.68
N ASP A 41 -17.08 1.13 -6.13
CA ASP A 41 -16.65 2.36 -6.82
C ASP A 41 -15.12 2.56 -6.80
N PHE A 42 -14.37 1.73 -6.07
CA PHE A 42 -12.91 1.84 -6.02
C PHE A 42 -12.24 1.33 -7.30
N PHE A 43 -11.25 2.08 -7.75
CA PHE A 43 -10.34 1.73 -8.84
C PHE A 43 -8.95 2.27 -8.55
N ILE A 44 -7.91 1.62 -9.09
CA ILE A 44 -6.54 2.09 -8.92
C ILE A 44 -6.29 3.25 -9.91
N GLU A 45 -5.84 4.40 -9.40
CA GLU A 45 -5.43 5.53 -10.25
C GLU A 45 -4.00 5.33 -10.75
N GLY A 46 -3.86 5.10 -12.06
CA GLY A 46 -2.57 5.00 -12.73
C GLY A 46 -1.82 3.70 -12.42
N LYS A 47 -0.54 3.85 -12.05
CA LYS A 47 0.39 2.75 -11.80
C LYS A 47 0.54 2.49 -10.31
N LEU A 48 0.85 1.25 -9.95
CA LEU A 48 1.24 0.88 -8.59
C LEU A 48 2.65 1.42 -8.33
N ILE A 49 2.83 2.16 -7.25
CA ILE A 49 4.13 2.72 -6.90
C ILE A 49 4.91 1.68 -6.10
N ALA A 50 5.95 1.09 -6.69
CA ALA A 50 6.80 0.11 -6.03
C ALA A 50 8.03 0.80 -5.42
N LEU A 51 8.23 0.61 -4.11
CA LEU A 51 9.23 1.27 -3.28
C LEU A 51 10.12 0.26 -2.55
N GLY A 52 11.43 0.53 -2.58
CA GLY A 52 12.44 -0.21 -1.83
C GLY A 52 13.77 -0.30 -2.58
N HIS A 53 14.73 -1.00 -1.98
CA HIS A 53 16.03 -1.27 -2.61
C HIS A 53 15.92 -2.51 -3.50
N ALA A 54 15.86 -2.30 -4.80
CA ALA A 54 15.85 -3.36 -5.79
C ALA A 54 17.27 -3.92 -5.98
N THR A 55 17.70 -4.86 -5.12
CA THR A 55 18.99 -5.56 -5.22
C THR A 55 18.83 -7.06 -5.45
N GLY A 56 19.77 -7.69 -6.15
CA GLY A 56 19.77 -9.15 -6.37
C GLY A 56 18.52 -9.64 -7.10
N ASP A 57 17.96 -10.75 -6.65
CA ASP A 57 16.78 -11.40 -7.26
C ASP A 57 15.55 -10.49 -7.27
N ARG A 58 15.40 -9.62 -6.27
CA ARG A 58 14.31 -8.62 -6.23
C ARG A 58 14.43 -7.63 -7.38
N HIS A 59 15.65 -7.21 -7.72
CA HIS A 59 15.88 -6.33 -8.87
C HIS A 59 15.36 -6.96 -10.16
N GLN A 60 15.75 -8.21 -10.42
CA GLN A 60 15.32 -8.92 -11.62
C GLN A 60 13.79 -9.08 -11.67
N ALA A 61 13.16 -9.50 -10.58
CA ALA A 61 11.71 -9.64 -10.51
C ALA A 61 10.98 -8.30 -10.75
N ILE A 62 11.48 -7.20 -10.17
CA ILE A 62 10.90 -5.86 -10.32
C ILE A 62 11.06 -5.34 -11.76
N THR A 63 12.20 -5.57 -12.40
CA THR A 63 12.42 -5.14 -13.80
C THR A 63 11.56 -5.89 -14.82
N MET A 64 10.99 -7.03 -14.42
CA MET A 64 10.08 -7.84 -15.24
C MET A 64 8.60 -7.51 -15.02
N LEU A 65 8.30 -6.52 -14.17
CA LEU A 65 6.94 -6.07 -13.94
C LEU A 65 6.34 -5.44 -15.20
N PRO A 66 5.03 -5.59 -15.43
CA PRO A 66 4.34 -4.93 -16.53
C PRO A 66 4.35 -3.41 -16.36
N ASP A 67 3.98 -2.66 -17.41
CA ASP A 67 3.96 -1.20 -17.40
C ASP A 67 2.94 -0.58 -16.42
N ASP A 68 2.18 -1.42 -15.72
CA ASP A 68 1.28 -1.07 -14.63
C ASP A 68 1.98 -0.64 -13.33
N PHE A 69 3.31 -0.68 -13.28
CA PHE A 69 4.11 -0.32 -12.12
C PHE A 69 4.99 0.91 -12.38
N GLU A 70 5.01 1.81 -11.41
CA GLU A 70 5.97 2.90 -11.32
C GLU A 70 7.06 2.50 -10.32
N LEU A 71 8.27 2.25 -10.83
CA LEU A 71 9.41 1.94 -9.98
C LEU A 71 9.98 3.23 -9.42
N SER A 72 10.05 3.32 -8.10
CA SER A 72 10.76 4.38 -7.42
C SER A 72 11.89 3.79 -6.58
N PRO A 73 13.03 3.46 -7.22
CA PRO A 73 14.16 2.90 -6.51
C PRO A 73 14.69 3.91 -5.48
N VAL A 74 14.88 3.46 -4.25
CA VAL A 74 15.52 4.26 -3.21
C VAL A 74 17.02 4.24 -3.48
N GLN A 75 17.57 5.36 -3.94
CA GLN A 75 19.02 5.47 -4.18
C GLN A 75 19.74 5.49 -2.83
N ARG A 76 20.84 4.74 -2.71
CA ARG A 76 21.74 4.91 -1.57
C ARG A 76 22.47 6.24 -1.75
N ASP A 77 22.19 7.22 -0.90
CA ASP A 77 22.99 8.44 -0.85
C ASP A 77 24.43 8.11 -0.43
N ASN A 78 25.40 8.86 -0.97
CA ASN A 78 26.84 8.76 -0.61
C ASN A 78 27.18 9.44 0.73
N VAL A 79 26.16 9.86 1.49
CA VAL A 79 26.29 10.45 2.83
C VAL A 79 26.48 9.29 3.83
N PRO A 80 27.04 9.47 5.05
CA PRO A 80 26.95 8.48 6.11
C PRO A 80 25.46 8.20 6.39
N THR A 81 24.91 7.24 5.68
CA THR A 81 23.47 7.15 5.45
C THR A 81 22.75 6.51 6.62
N PRO A 82 21.48 6.90 6.85
CA PRO A 82 20.51 6.09 7.60
C PRO A 82 20.44 4.69 7.01
N ASP A 83 20.01 3.71 7.80
CA ASP A 83 19.76 2.34 7.35
C ASP A 83 18.92 2.37 6.04
N PRO A 84 19.21 1.54 5.01
CA PRO A 84 18.33 1.35 3.85
C PRO A 84 16.83 1.24 4.20
N GLU A 85 16.54 0.66 5.36
CA GLU A 85 15.21 0.61 5.98
C GLU A 85 14.60 1.99 6.24
N ASP A 86 15.33 2.87 6.93
CA ASP A 86 14.94 4.26 7.23
C ASP A 86 14.72 5.07 5.94
N GLN A 87 15.56 4.87 4.93
CA GLN A 87 15.44 5.57 3.64
C GLN A 87 14.15 5.19 2.92
N THR A 88 13.80 3.90 2.92
CA THR A 88 12.56 3.42 2.29
C THR A 88 11.34 3.95 3.04
N ALA A 89 11.38 3.97 4.37
CA ALA A 89 10.32 4.55 5.20
C ALA A 89 10.13 6.05 4.88
N LEU A 90 11.22 6.81 4.81
CA LEU A 90 11.19 8.23 4.49
C LEU A 90 10.59 8.48 3.09
N GLU A 91 11.06 7.76 2.07
CA GLU A 91 10.57 7.91 0.70
C GLU A 91 9.07 7.55 0.60
N LEU A 92 8.63 6.50 1.29
CA LEU A 92 7.21 6.14 1.36
C LEU A 92 6.38 7.25 1.99
N VAL A 93 6.84 7.81 3.12
CA VAL A 93 6.14 8.91 3.79
C VAL A 93 6.08 10.16 2.91
N LEU A 94 7.15 10.47 2.18
CA LEU A 94 7.19 11.58 1.23
C LEU A 94 6.19 11.39 0.11
N LYS A 95 6.19 10.23 -0.55
CA LYS A 95 5.24 9.94 -1.64
C LYS A 95 3.80 9.92 -1.18
N LEU A 96 3.54 9.27 -0.04
CA LEU A 96 2.22 9.30 0.60
C LEU A 96 1.77 10.74 0.83
N SER A 97 2.63 11.58 1.41
CA SER A 97 2.30 12.98 1.70
C SER A 97 2.04 13.78 0.43
N MET A 98 2.86 13.61 -0.61
CA MET A 98 2.65 14.28 -1.91
C MET A 98 1.32 13.89 -2.54
N LYS A 99 0.97 12.60 -2.55
CA LYS A 99 -0.30 12.11 -3.11
C LYS A 99 -1.52 12.66 -2.37
N VAL A 100 -1.44 12.69 -1.04
CA VAL A 100 -2.48 13.30 -0.20
C VAL A 100 -2.60 14.81 -0.46
N LEU A 101 -1.48 15.53 -0.58
CA LEU A 101 -1.46 16.97 -0.83
C LEU A 101 -1.94 17.35 -2.24
N ASP A 102 -1.74 16.49 -3.23
CA ASP A 102 -2.31 16.63 -4.58
C ASP A 102 -3.84 16.46 -4.61
N ASN A 103 -4.47 16.35 -3.43
CA ASN A 103 -5.92 16.30 -3.20
C ASN A 103 -6.60 15.11 -3.91
N LYS A 104 -5.85 14.02 -4.05
CA LYS A 104 -6.23 12.85 -4.83
C LYS A 104 -6.20 11.59 -3.98
N ALA A 105 -7.33 10.90 -4.07
CA ALA A 105 -7.47 9.48 -3.83
C ALA A 105 -7.41 9.01 -2.37
N ASN A 106 -8.19 7.96 -2.13
CA ASN A 106 -7.97 7.07 -1.01
C ASN A 106 -6.58 6.42 -1.20
N VAL A 107 -5.86 6.08 -0.13
CA VAL A 107 -4.50 5.53 -0.27
C VAL A 107 -4.43 4.15 0.34
N LEU A 108 -3.97 3.18 -0.43
CA LEU A 108 -3.57 1.86 0.04
C LEU A 108 -2.05 1.81 0.16
N VAL A 109 -1.56 1.52 1.37
CA VAL A 109 -0.15 1.23 1.63
C VAL A 109 0.01 -0.26 1.88
N ILE A 110 0.92 -0.92 1.18
CA ILE A 110 1.29 -2.32 1.39
C ILE A 110 2.68 -2.31 2.03
N SER A 111 2.77 -2.48 3.34
CA SER A 111 4.05 -2.39 4.07
C SER A 111 3.94 -3.07 5.44
N GLY A 112 5.02 -3.75 5.85
CA GLY A 112 5.22 -4.22 7.23
C GLY A 112 6.10 -3.29 8.08
N ASN A 113 6.48 -2.11 7.57
CA ASN A 113 7.42 -1.22 8.21
C ASN A 113 6.76 -0.46 9.38
N HIS A 114 7.28 -0.60 10.60
CA HIS A 114 6.69 0.03 11.79
C HIS A 114 6.75 1.57 11.73
N ASP A 115 7.77 2.13 11.08
CA ASP A 115 7.99 3.57 11.01
C ASP A 115 6.96 4.29 10.14
N VAL A 116 6.28 3.57 9.24
CA VAL A 116 5.23 4.14 8.38
C VAL A 116 3.84 4.13 9.04
N MET A 117 3.65 3.33 10.09
CA MET A 117 2.34 3.14 10.76
C MET A 117 1.83 4.43 11.42
N ARG A 118 2.74 5.18 12.06
CA ARG A 118 2.40 6.46 12.71
C ARG A 118 1.99 7.54 11.69
N PRO A 119 2.74 7.76 10.58
CA PRO A 119 2.30 8.59 9.46
C PRO A 119 0.91 8.21 8.93
N ILE A 120 0.65 6.92 8.68
CA ILE A 120 -0.65 6.43 8.17
C ILE A 120 -1.79 6.81 9.13
N ASN A 121 -1.62 6.53 10.43
CA ASN A 121 -2.64 6.87 11.43
C ASN A 121 -2.88 8.38 11.53
N ARG A 122 -1.84 9.21 11.39
CA ARG A 122 -2.00 10.67 11.37
C ARG A 122 -2.80 11.16 10.16
N TRP A 123 -2.60 10.58 8.98
CA TRP A 123 -3.40 10.92 7.80
C TRP A 123 -4.85 10.46 7.94
N LYS A 124 -5.08 9.26 8.47
CA LYS A 124 -6.42 8.79 8.84
C LYS A 124 -7.14 9.78 9.77
N GLN A 125 -6.46 10.22 10.83
CA GLN A 125 -7.01 11.19 11.80
C GLN A 125 -7.35 12.55 11.18
N ARG A 126 -6.74 12.89 10.03
CA ARG A 126 -7.05 14.10 9.24
C ARG A 126 -8.16 13.90 8.22
N GLY A 127 -8.82 12.75 8.23
CA GLY A 127 -9.96 12.45 7.36
C GLY A 127 -9.59 11.85 6.01
N ILE A 128 -8.33 11.49 5.78
CA ILE A 128 -7.93 10.75 4.58
C ILE A 128 -8.32 9.29 4.75
N PHE A 129 -8.92 8.69 3.74
CA PHE A 129 -9.25 7.27 3.76
C PHE A 129 -7.99 6.45 3.46
N MET A 130 -7.38 5.95 4.52
CA MET A 130 -6.19 5.12 4.51
C MET A 130 -6.57 3.65 4.54
N MET A 131 -5.96 2.85 3.69
CA MET A 131 -6.00 1.40 3.68
C MET A 131 -4.58 0.87 3.90
N LEU A 132 -4.45 -0.23 4.61
CA LEU A 132 -3.16 -0.83 4.93
C LEU A 132 -3.21 -2.32 4.64
N ALA A 133 -2.24 -2.83 3.88
CA ALA A 133 -2.02 -4.26 3.73
C ALA A 133 -0.73 -4.65 4.45
N LEU A 134 -0.86 -5.52 5.44
CA LEU A 134 0.22 -5.99 6.31
C LEU A 134 0.60 -7.43 5.96
N PRO A 135 1.88 -7.81 6.01
CA PRO A 135 2.27 -9.22 6.12
C PRO A 135 1.58 -9.90 7.31
N GLU A 136 1.18 -11.17 7.20
CA GLU A 136 0.55 -11.92 8.30
C GLU A 136 1.40 -11.98 9.58
N SER A 137 2.71 -11.87 9.47
CA SER A 137 3.65 -11.83 10.60
C SER A 137 3.67 -10.48 11.35
N SER A 138 2.87 -9.50 10.92
CA SER A 138 2.86 -8.15 11.52
C SER A 138 2.17 -8.13 12.88
N ASP A 139 2.57 -7.20 13.75
CA ASP A 139 1.94 -7.02 15.05
C ASP A 139 0.45 -6.59 14.89
N PRO A 140 -0.50 -7.31 15.52
CA PRO A 140 -1.92 -6.95 15.54
C PRO A 140 -2.20 -5.54 16.06
N SER A 141 -1.28 -4.97 16.84
CA SER A 141 -1.36 -3.58 17.28
C SER A 141 -1.44 -2.60 16.10
N PHE A 142 -1.01 -2.93 14.88
CA PHE A 142 -1.10 -2.04 13.73
C PHE A 142 -2.44 -2.06 12.99
N TYR A 143 -3.36 -2.98 13.32
CA TYR A 143 -4.61 -3.13 12.57
C TYR A 143 -5.50 -1.88 12.62
N HIS A 144 -5.36 -1.08 13.67
CA HIS A 144 -6.11 0.15 13.86
C HIS A 144 -5.46 1.38 13.22
N CYS A 145 -4.28 1.27 12.60
CA CYS A 145 -3.58 2.42 12.01
C CYS A 145 -4.30 2.99 10.79
N ALA A 146 -5.02 2.16 10.03
CA ALA A 146 -5.77 2.56 8.84
C ALA A 146 -7.29 2.50 9.06
N ASN A 147 -8.09 2.96 8.08
CA ASN A 147 -9.54 2.78 8.06
C ASN A 147 -9.92 1.33 7.77
N VAL A 148 -9.14 0.68 6.90
CA VAL A 148 -9.28 -0.73 6.54
C VAL A 148 -7.89 -1.35 6.54
N THR A 149 -7.76 -2.52 7.18
CA THR A 149 -6.51 -3.28 7.19
C THR A 149 -6.72 -4.66 6.58
N TRP A 150 -5.78 -5.09 5.75
CA TRP A 150 -5.74 -6.39 5.08
C TRP A 150 -4.53 -7.17 5.55
N LEU A 151 -4.69 -8.48 5.69
CA LEU A 151 -3.56 -9.39 5.94
C LEU A 151 -3.17 -10.07 4.64
N LEU A 152 -1.93 -9.85 4.21
CA LEU A 152 -1.33 -10.50 3.07
C LEU A 152 -0.97 -11.93 3.46
N SER A 153 -1.87 -12.87 3.14
CA SER A 153 -1.60 -14.28 3.30
C SER A 153 -0.70 -14.81 2.19
N SER A 154 0.13 -15.79 2.51
CA SER A 154 1.06 -16.39 1.55
C SER A 154 0.45 -17.46 0.65
N GLU A 155 -0.78 -17.90 0.94
CA GLU A 155 -1.34 -19.09 0.32
C GLU A 155 -2.19 -18.80 -0.94
N ASP A 156 -2.79 -17.61 -1.06
CA ASP A 156 -3.60 -17.23 -2.23
C ASP A 156 -3.91 -15.72 -2.22
N PRO A 157 -3.56 -14.95 -3.27
CA PRO A 157 -3.84 -13.52 -3.41
C PRO A 157 -5.33 -13.15 -3.33
N GLU A 158 -6.23 -13.99 -3.83
CA GLU A 158 -7.66 -13.77 -3.66
C GLU A 158 -8.10 -13.95 -2.20
N ARG A 159 -7.41 -14.82 -1.43
CA ARG A 159 -7.62 -14.97 0.02
C ARG A 159 -6.89 -13.90 0.82
N ALA A 160 -5.72 -13.44 0.41
CA ALA A 160 -4.99 -12.32 0.99
C ALA A 160 -5.80 -11.00 0.84
N ALA A 161 -6.41 -10.81 -0.33
CA ALA A 161 -7.43 -9.79 -0.57
C ALA A 161 -8.73 -10.01 0.22
N ALA A 162 -9.08 -11.26 0.55
CA ALA A 162 -10.31 -11.61 1.27
C ALA A 162 -10.20 -11.53 2.81
N THR A 163 -8.99 -11.55 3.37
CA THR A 163 -8.80 -11.57 4.82
C THR A 163 -8.76 -10.14 5.36
N MET A 164 -9.89 -9.43 5.17
CA MET A 164 -10.12 -8.10 5.74
C MET A 164 -10.31 -8.25 7.24
N VAL A 165 -9.30 -7.89 8.02
CA VAL A 165 -9.46 -7.73 9.46
C VAL A 165 -9.81 -6.27 9.70
N ASN A 166 -11.11 -5.99 9.71
CA ASN A 166 -11.58 -4.72 10.25
C ASN A 166 -11.18 -4.70 11.73
N GLY A 167 -10.63 -3.59 12.22
CA GLY A 167 -10.26 -3.42 13.64
C GLY A 167 -11.48 -3.36 14.58
N GLY A 168 -12.40 -4.33 14.48
CA GLY A 168 -13.56 -4.51 15.34
C GLY A 168 -14.79 -3.68 15.00
N GLY A 169 -14.91 -3.08 13.81
CA GLY A 169 -16.07 -2.25 13.44
C GLY A 169 -16.56 -2.47 12.00
N PRO A 170 -17.74 -1.96 11.63
CA PRO A 170 -18.19 -1.93 10.23
C PRO A 170 -17.27 -1.03 9.38
N ILE A 171 -17.09 -1.36 8.09
CA ILE A 171 -16.36 -0.51 7.14
C ILE A 171 -17.11 0.84 7.08
N PRO A 172 -16.50 1.96 7.52
CA PRO A 172 -17.17 3.24 7.46
C PRO A 172 -17.39 3.62 5.98
N PRO A 173 -18.57 4.17 5.63
CA PRO A 173 -18.78 4.68 4.27
C PRO A 173 -17.72 5.74 3.97
N VAL A 174 -17.17 5.68 2.75
CA VAL A 174 -16.19 6.67 2.27
C VAL A 174 -16.75 8.07 2.50
N PRO A 175 -15.99 9.00 3.14
CA PRO A 175 -16.44 10.37 3.31
C PRO A 175 -16.79 10.95 1.94
N ARG A 176 -18.03 11.41 1.78
CA ARG A 176 -18.39 12.19 0.58
C ARG A 176 -17.57 13.47 0.62
N ILE A 177 -16.64 13.63 -0.31
CA ILE A 177 -15.96 14.90 -0.55
C ILE A 177 -17.09 15.90 -0.85
N ARG A 178 -17.31 16.85 0.06
CA ARG A 178 -18.17 17.99 -0.23
C ARG A 178 -17.38 18.86 -1.22
N GLY A 179 -17.92 18.99 -2.43
CA GLY A 179 -17.43 19.94 -3.42
C GLY A 179 -17.56 21.39 -2.94
#